data_AF-A0A920M7K9-F1
#
_entry.id   AF-A0A920M7K9-F1
#
_cell.length_a   1.000
_cell.length_b   1.000
_cell.length_c   1.000
_cell.angle_alpha   90.00
_cell.angle_beta   90.00
_cell.angle_gamma   90.00
#
_symmetry.space_group_name_H-M   'P 1'
#
loop_
_entity.id
_entity.type
_entity.pdbx_description
1 polymer ?
#
loop_
_entity_poly.entity_id
_entity_poly.type
_entity_poly.pdbx_seq_one_letter_code
_entity_poly.pdbx_strand_id
1 'polypeptide(L)'
;MRQATSTNCSRSFLKFPPDIAIIDLEDAVPDSEKQVARENLQKYAQEDKTAVTTYVRVNALVSQHFEEDIRSIPPQIAGIVIPKVNDASDIERATQAIERNSVSAKILVGIETVKGLMSVQDIFGTASVFAAYFGAEDYIHDLGGFGPMGTTKCFLQGPR
;
A
#
# COMPACT_ATOMS: atom_id res chain seq x y z
N MET A 1 7.62 7.01 -2.34
CA MET A 1 6.15 7.00 -2.48
C MET A 1 5.71 8.32 -3.08
N ARG A 2 4.82 8.32 -4.08
CA ARG A 2 4.27 9.56 -4.67
C ARG A 2 2.76 9.43 -4.80
N GLN A 3 2.06 10.56 -4.65
CA GLN A 3 0.60 10.66 -4.76
C GLN A 3 0.10 10.34 -6.17
N ALA A 4 -0.99 9.57 -6.27
CA ALA A 4 -1.72 9.32 -7.51
C ALA A 4 -2.39 10.58 -8.12
N THR A 5 -2.48 11.68 -7.36
CA THR A 5 -3.10 12.93 -7.81
C THR A 5 -2.16 13.81 -8.64
N SER A 6 -0.85 13.53 -8.65
CA SER A 6 0.13 14.30 -9.43
C SER A 6 0.33 13.71 -10.83
N THR A 7 -0.17 14.42 -11.85
CA THR A 7 0.02 14.09 -13.29
C THR A 7 1.48 14.12 -13.76
N ASN A 8 2.44 14.51 -12.91
CA ASN A 8 3.87 14.54 -13.23
C ASN A 8 4.66 13.33 -12.70
N CYS A 9 4.01 12.34 -12.10
CA CYS A 9 4.67 11.22 -11.43
C CYS A 9 5.69 10.48 -12.34
N SER A 10 5.30 10.24 -13.61
CA SER A 10 6.11 9.55 -14.62
C SER A 10 7.40 10.28 -15.00
N ARG A 11 7.39 11.63 -15.04
CA ARG A 11 8.56 12.43 -15.46
C ARG A 11 9.74 12.37 -14.49
N SER A 12 9.50 12.13 -13.20
CA SER A 12 10.57 12.06 -12.21
C SER A 12 11.41 10.78 -12.32
N PHE A 13 10.81 9.67 -12.75
CA PHE A 13 11.49 8.38 -12.91
C PHE A 13 12.49 8.36 -14.06
N LEU A 14 12.33 9.24 -15.04
CA LEU A 14 13.29 9.43 -16.13
C LEU A 14 14.65 9.94 -15.63
N LYS A 15 14.66 10.69 -14.53
CA LYS A 15 15.89 11.27 -13.97
C LYS A 15 16.58 10.35 -12.96
N PHE A 16 15.79 9.58 -12.22
CA PHE A 16 16.26 8.59 -11.24
C PHE A 16 15.34 7.37 -11.30
N PRO A 17 15.66 6.35 -12.12
CA PRO A 17 14.80 5.20 -12.30
C PRO A 17 14.87 4.31 -11.05
N PRO A 18 13.77 4.15 -10.30
CA PRO A 18 13.74 3.21 -9.19
C PRO A 18 13.55 1.79 -9.72
N ASP A 19 13.93 0.79 -8.93
CA ASP A 19 13.61 -0.62 -9.22
C ASP A 19 12.08 -0.83 -9.17
N ILE A 20 11.44 -0.21 -8.16
CA ILE A 20 9.99 -0.25 -7.92
C ILE A 20 9.45 1.15 -7.65
N ALA A 21 8.39 1.52 -8.34
CA ALA A 21 7.57 2.69 -8.03
C ALA A 21 6.27 2.28 -7.32
N ILE A 22 5.85 3.07 -6.31
CA ILE A 22 4.59 2.85 -5.59
C ILE A 22 3.62 4.03 -5.81
N ILE A 23 2.54 3.67 -6.50
CA ILE A 23 1.16 4.18 -6.59
C ILE A 23 0.41 4.40 -5.29
N ASP A 24 0.46 5.53 -4.59
CA ASP A 24 -0.33 5.65 -3.35
C ASP A 24 -1.79 6.09 -3.59
N LEU A 25 -2.74 5.25 -3.18
CA LEU A 25 -4.18 5.52 -3.06
C LEU A 25 -4.65 5.66 -1.61
N GLU A 26 -3.79 5.39 -0.62
CA GLU A 26 -4.12 5.42 0.83
C GLU A 26 -3.90 6.84 1.40
N ASP A 27 -3.00 7.00 2.36
CA ASP A 27 -2.92 8.19 3.21
C ASP A 27 -2.52 9.46 2.46
N ALA A 28 -1.83 9.32 1.33
CA ALA A 28 -1.46 10.49 0.54
C ALA A 28 -2.63 11.04 -0.32
N VAL A 29 -3.80 10.40 -0.31
CA VAL A 29 -4.99 10.83 -1.07
C VAL A 29 -6.16 11.09 -0.10
N PRO A 30 -6.70 12.33 -0.04
CA PRO A 30 -7.89 12.63 0.74
C PRO A 30 -9.12 11.83 0.25
N ASP A 31 -10.05 11.52 1.15
CA ASP A 31 -11.29 10.77 0.82
C ASP A 31 -12.06 11.36 -0.37
N SER A 32 -12.18 12.69 -0.44
CA SER A 32 -12.86 13.38 -1.54
C SER A 32 -12.19 13.21 -2.91
N GLU A 33 -10.92 12.79 -2.94
CA GLU A 33 -10.12 12.65 -4.15
C GLU A 33 -9.85 11.18 -4.53
N LYS A 34 -10.32 10.20 -3.74
CA LYS A 34 -10.08 8.76 -4.00
C LYS A 34 -10.52 8.35 -5.40
N GLN A 35 -11.67 8.83 -5.85
CA GLN A 35 -12.18 8.53 -7.19
C GLN A 35 -11.27 9.09 -8.28
N VAL A 36 -10.85 10.35 -8.14
CA VAL A 36 -9.93 11.01 -9.08
C VAL A 36 -8.57 10.30 -9.11
N ALA A 37 -8.08 9.85 -7.96
CA ALA A 37 -6.83 9.08 -7.87
C ALA A 37 -6.89 7.75 -8.64
N ARG A 38 -8.01 7.02 -8.56
CA ARG A 38 -8.24 5.79 -9.34
C ARG A 38 -8.29 6.07 -10.85
N GLU A 39 -8.96 7.14 -11.26
CA GLU A 39 -8.99 7.56 -12.66
C GLU A 39 -7.60 7.95 -13.18
N ASN A 40 -6.80 8.60 -12.35
CA ASN A 40 -5.42 8.93 -12.70
C ASN A 40 -4.53 7.69 -12.76
N LEU A 41 -4.75 6.68 -11.91
CA LEU A 41 -4.07 5.39 -12.00
C LEU A 41 -4.33 4.72 -13.36
N GLN A 42 -5.57 4.75 -13.85
CA GLN A 42 -5.95 4.23 -15.16
C GLN A 42 -5.25 4.98 -16.30
N LYS A 43 -5.27 6.31 -16.26
CA LYS A 43 -4.55 7.14 -17.25
C LYS A 43 -3.05 6.85 -17.24
N TYR A 44 -2.45 6.79 -16.05
CA TYR A 44 -1.05 6.44 -15.86
C TYR A 44 -0.73 5.07 -16.46
N ALA A 45 -1.61 4.08 -16.31
CA ALA A 45 -1.42 2.74 -16.89
C ALA A 45 -1.42 2.72 -18.43
N GLN A 46 -2.09 3.68 -19.06
CA GLN A 46 -2.15 3.83 -20.52
C GLN A 46 -0.98 4.65 -21.10
N GLU A 47 -0.27 5.43 -20.28
CA GLU A 47 0.94 6.13 -20.71
C GLU A 47 2.01 5.11 -21.14
N ASP A 48 2.66 5.35 -22.28
CA ASP A 48 3.77 4.52 -22.76
C ASP A 48 4.95 4.69 -21.80
N LYS A 49 5.15 3.69 -20.95
CA LYS A 49 6.03 3.81 -19.80
C LYS A 49 7.46 3.40 -20.10
N THR A 50 8.36 4.16 -19.48
CA THR A 50 9.66 3.69 -18.99
C THR A 50 9.55 2.33 -18.29
N ALA A 51 10.52 1.43 -18.47
CA ALA A 51 10.56 0.04 -17.96
C ALA A 51 10.57 -0.15 -16.41
N VAL A 52 10.03 0.79 -15.64
CA VAL A 52 9.97 0.75 -14.17
C VAL A 52 8.81 -0.13 -13.72
N THR A 53 9.08 -1.05 -12.79
CA THR A 53 8.05 -1.91 -12.20
C THR A 53 7.19 -1.10 -11.25
N THR A 54 5.87 -1.05 -11.48
CA THR A 54 4.96 -0.24 -10.64
C THR A 54 4.02 -1.11 -9.82
N TYR A 55 3.90 -0.75 -8.54
CA TYR A 55 2.94 -1.28 -7.58
C TYR A 55 1.96 -0.19 -7.15
N VAL A 56 0.81 -0.57 -6.61
CA VAL A 56 -0.18 0.36 -6.07
C VAL A 56 -0.46 0.04 -4.60
N ARG A 57 -0.26 1.00 -3.71
CA ARG A 57 -0.73 0.94 -2.33
C ARG A 57 -2.21 1.28 -2.29
N VAL A 58 -3.01 0.28 -1.95
CA VAL A 58 -4.47 0.41 -1.79
C VAL A 58 -4.79 0.82 -0.36
N ASN A 59 -6.03 1.25 -0.11
CA ASN A 59 -6.50 1.51 1.25
C ASN A 59 -6.54 0.21 2.06
N ALA A 60 -6.44 0.32 3.39
CA ALA A 60 -6.51 -0.85 4.29
C ALA A 60 -7.79 -1.69 4.09
N LEU A 61 -7.72 -3.00 4.35
CA LEU A 61 -8.83 -3.96 4.13
C LEU A 61 -10.16 -3.57 4.80
N VAL A 62 -10.10 -2.87 5.94
CA VAL A 62 -11.28 -2.42 6.70
C VAL A 62 -11.90 -1.14 6.13
N SER A 63 -11.22 -0.47 5.21
CA SER A 63 -11.70 0.75 4.58
C SER A 63 -12.79 0.46 3.57
N GLN A 64 -13.79 1.33 3.51
CA GLN A 64 -14.82 1.34 2.45
C GLN A 64 -14.25 1.50 1.03
N HIS A 65 -12.99 1.92 0.91
CA HIS A 65 -12.33 2.17 -0.37
C HIS A 65 -11.61 0.94 -0.94
N PHE A 66 -11.32 -0.08 -0.13
CA PHE A 66 -10.48 -1.21 -0.53
C PHE A 66 -11.01 -1.93 -1.79
N GLU A 67 -12.28 -2.32 -1.80
CA GLU A 67 -12.87 -3.06 -2.93
C GLU A 67 -12.85 -2.25 -4.24
N GLU A 68 -13.09 -0.94 -4.16
CA GLU A 68 -13.04 -0.05 -5.33
C GLU A 68 -11.60 0.17 -5.80
N ASP A 69 -10.64 0.25 -4.88
CA ASP A 69 -9.22 0.32 -5.23
C ASP A 69 -8.79 -0.94 -6.00
N ILE A 70 -9.13 -2.13 -5.50
CA ILE A 70 -8.82 -3.41 -6.15
C ILE A 70 -9.44 -3.47 -7.55
N ARG A 71 -10.71 -3.09 -7.70
CA ARG A 71 -11.37 -3.05 -9.01
C ARG A 71 -10.69 -2.07 -9.98
N SER A 72 -10.12 -1.00 -9.46
CA SER A 72 -9.44 0.01 -10.25
C SER A 72 -8.01 -0.34 -10.63
N ILE A 73 -7.47 -1.51 -10.27
CA ILE A 73 -6.11 -1.91 -10.64
C ILE A 73 -6.07 -2.34 -12.11
N PRO A 74 -5.34 -1.63 -12.97
CA PRO A 74 -5.23 -2.00 -14.38
C PRO A 74 -4.20 -3.14 -14.56
N PRO A 75 -4.32 -3.95 -15.65
CA PRO A 75 -3.44 -5.11 -15.88
C PRO A 75 -1.94 -4.81 -15.98
N GLN A 76 -1.56 -3.55 -16.23
CA GLN A 76 -0.17 -3.10 -16.36
C GLN A 76 0.53 -2.94 -14.99
N ILE A 77 -0.20 -3.02 -13.88
CA ILE A 77 0.37 -2.92 -12.53
C ILE A 77 0.91 -4.29 -12.11
N ALA A 78 2.16 -4.32 -11.64
CA ALA A 78 2.86 -5.56 -11.29
C ALA A 78 2.37 -6.18 -9.97
N GLY A 79 1.83 -5.35 -9.08
CA GLY A 79 1.30 -5.82 -7.81
C GLY A 79 0.67 -4.73 -6.96
N ILE A 80 0.13 -5.14 -5.84
CA ILE A 80 -0.49 -4.26 -4.86
C ILE A 80 0.30 -4.26 -3.56
N VAL A 81 0.25 -3.14 -2.85
CA VAL A 81 0.76 -2.99 -1.49
C VAL A 81 -0.45 -2.90 -0.58
N ILE A 82 -0.54 -3.81 0.39
CA ILE A 82 -1.63 -3.85 1.37
C ILE A 82 -1.09 -3.33 2.70
N PRO A 83 -1.55 -2.15 3.16
CA PRO A 83 -1.13 -1.59 4.44
C PRO A 83 -1.81 -2.31 5.61
N LYS A 84 -1.26 -2.15 6.82
CA LYS A 84 -1.85 -2.55 8.10
C LYS A 84 -2.30 -4.00 8.16
N VAL A 85 -1.51 -4.93 7.61
CA VAL A 85 -1.78 -6.37 7.67
C VAL A 85 -1.51 -6.88 9.07
N ASN A 86 -2.47 -7.60 9.65
CA ASN A 86 -2.43 -8.09 11.02
C ASN A 86 -2.16 -9.58 11.13
N ASP A 87 -2.64 -10.39 10.18
CA ASP A 87 -2.50 -11.85 10.21
C ASP A 87 -2.75 -12.45 8.81
N ALA A 88 -2.64 -13.78 8.68
CA ALA A 88 -2.85 -14.47 7.42
C ALA A 88 -4.29 -14.33 6.86
N SER A 89 -5.29 -14.13 7.71
CA SER A 89 -6.69 -13.98 7.26
C SER A 89 -6.90 -12.67 6.49
N ASP A 90 -6.12 -11.63 6.79
CA ASP A 90 -6.07 -10.40 6.00
C ASP A 90 -5.62 -10.69 4.55
N ILE A 91 -4.63 -11.57 4.39
CA ILE A 91 -4.13 -11.96 3.07
C ILE A 91 -5.13 -12.81 2.32
N GLU A 92 -5.83 -13.72 3.00
CA GLU A 92 -6.90 -14.52 2.40
C GLU A 92 -8.03 -13.62 1.87
N ARG A 93 -8.47 -12.65 2.68
CA ARG A 93 -9.48 -11.66 2.28
C ARG A 93 -9.04 -10.84 1.08
N ALA A 94 -7.78 -10.39 1.07
CA ALA A 94 -7.22 -9.67 -0.05
C ALA A 94 -7.15 -10.52 -1.32
N THR A 95 -6.69 -11.76 -1.20
CA THR A 95 -6.60 -12.73 -2.31
C THR A 95 -7.98 -12.96 -2.92
N GLN A 96 -9.01 -13.17 -2.08
CA GLN A 96 -10.39 -13.29 -2.55
C GLN A 96 -10.90 -12.03 -3.28
N ALA A 97 -10.52 -10.83 -2.85
CA ALA A 97 -10.88 -9.60 -3.55
C ALA A 97 -10.18 -9.48 -4.92
N ILE A 98 -8.89 -9.82 -4.97
CA ILE A 98 -8.08 -9.83 -6.21
C ILE A 98 -8.69 -10.82 -7.22
N GLU A 99 -8.98 -12.05 -6.79
CA GLU A 99 -9.56 -13.10 -7.62
C GLU A 99 -10.95 -12.72 -8.14
N ARG A 100 -11.83 -12.19 -7.27
CA ARG A 100 -13.18 -11.75 -7.66
C ARG A 100 -13.16 -10.66 -8.74
N ASN A 101 -12.16 -9.78 -8.71
CA ASN A 101 -12.00 -8.70 -9.69
C ASN A 101 -11.10 -9.10 -10.88
N SER A 102 -10.69 -10.38 -10.98
CA SER A 102 -9.82 -10.89 -12.04
C SER A 102 -8.49 -10.11 -12.19
N VAL A 103 -7.97 -9.60 -11.07
CA VAL A 103 -6.70 -8.87 -11.03
C VAL A 103 -5.56 -9.87 -10.89
N SER A 104 -4.52 -9.75 -11.70
CA SER A 104 -3.29 -10.54 -11.55
C SER A 104 -2.22 -9.69 -10.90
N ALA A 105 -2.13 -9.72 -9.57
CA ALA A 105 -1.22 -8.87 -8.80
C ALA A 105 -0.45 -9.66 -7.74
N LYS A 106 0.86 -9.40 -7.62
CA LYS A 106 1.65 -9.84 -6.46
C LYS A 106 1.29 -9.00 -5.24
N ILE A 107 1.36 -9.58 -4.04
CA ILE A 107 1.06 -8.86 -2.78
C ILE A 107 2.35 -8.51 -2.04
N LEU A 108 2.55 -7.21 -1.81
CA LEU A 108 3.51 -6.67 -0.86
C LEU A 108 2.74 -6.22 0.38
N VAL A 109 3.19 -6.57 1.58
CA VAL A 109 2.45 -6.27 2.82
C VAL A 109 3.13 -5.20 3.68
N GLY A 110 2.34 -4.34 4.30
CA GLY A 110 2.77 -3.42 5.35
C GLY A 110 2.61 -4.08 6.71
N ILE A 111 3.74 -4.34 7.38
CA ILE A 111 3.77 -4.76 8.78
C ILE A 111 3.88 -3.48 9.62
N GLU A 112 2.73 -3.07 10.16
CA GLU A 112 2.52 -1.73 10.73
C GLU A 112 1.82 -1.78 12.10
N THR A 113 1.52 -2.98 12.61
CA THR A 113 0.85 -3.16 13.90
C THR A 113 1.60 -4.20 14.73
N VAL A 114 1.41 -4.18 16.05
CA VAL A 114 1.93 -5.18 16.97
C VAL A 114 1.46 -6.57 16.56
N LYS A 115 0.17 -6.70 16.25
CA LYS A 115 -0.42 -7.97 15.82
C LYS A 115 0.20 -8.45 14.50
N GLY A 116 0.37 -7.56 13.52
CA GLY A 116 1.04 -7.85 12.26
C GLY A 116 2.45 -8.37 12.46
N LEU A 117 3.24 -7.70 13.32
CA LEU A 117 4.60 -8.10 13.65
C LEU A 117 4.65 -9.49 14.32
N MET A 118 3.74 -9.77 15.25
CA MET A 118 3.67 -11.07 15.93
C MET A 118 3.25 -12.21 14.99
N SER A 119 2.56 -11.90 13.89
CA SER A 119 1.98 -12.88 12.95
C SER A 119 2.76 -12.99 11.63
N VAL A 120 3.94 -12.37 11.51
CA VAL A 120 4.73 -12.29 10.27
C VAL A 120 4.98 -13.67 9.66
N GLN A 121 5.28 -14.68 10.47
CA GLN A 121 5.54 -16.03 9.97
C GLN A 121 4.33 -16.59 9.22
N ASP A 122 3.13 -16.42 9.76
CA ASP A 122 1.90 -16.92 9.14
C ASP A 122 1.53 -16.09 7.91
N ILE A 123 1.75 -14.77 7.94
CA ILE A 123 1.53 -13.87 6.80
C ILE A 123 2.41 -14.29 5.61
N PHE A 124 3.71 -14.50 5.83
CA PHE A 124 4.63 -14.96 4.78
C PHE A 124 4.47 -16.43 4.40
N GLY A 125 3.78 -17.22 5.23
CA GLY A 125 3.40 -18.59 4.90
C GLY A 125 2.34 -18.67 3.80
N THR A 126 1.69 -17.56 3.46
CA THR A 126 0.72 -17.49 2.36
C THR A 126 1.42 -17.38 1.00
N ALA A 127 0.92 -18.10 -0.01
CA ALA A 127 1.56 -18.16 -1.33
C ALA A 127 1.56 -16.81 -2.09
N SER A 128 0.67 -15.89 -1.72
CA SER A 128 0.44 -14.63 -2.44
C SER A 128 1.41 -13.50 -2.06
N VAL A 129 2.06 -13.60 -0.89
CA VAL A 129 2.94 -12.55 -0.35
C VAL A 129 4.38 -12.76 -0.83
N PHE A 130 4.95 -11.76 -1.52
CA PHE A 130 6.34 -11.84 -2.02
C PHE A 130 7.32 -10.97 -1.25
N ALA A 131 6.83 -9.94 -0.53
CA ALA A 131 7.66 -9.00 0.20
C ALA A 131 6.84 -8.29 1.29
N ALA A 132 7.54 -7.69 2.25
CA ALA A 132 6.96 -6.78 3.22
C ALA A 132 7.82 -5.54 3.44
N TYR A 133 7.20 -4.47 3.93
CA TYR A 133 7.89 -3.36 4.57
C TYR A 133 7.44 -3.22 6.03
N PHE A 134 8.29 -2.60 6.85
CA PHE A 134 7.96 -2.27 8.23
C PHE A 134 7.62 -0.77 8.33
N GLY A 135 6.36 -0.44 8.63
CA GLY A 135 5.93 0.94 8.84
C GLY A 135 6.07 1.32 10.30
N ALA A 136 7.22 1.88 10.65
CA ALA A 136 7.57 2.17 12.04
C ALA A 136 6.66 3.21 12.70
N GLU A 137 6.18 4.21 11.95
CA GLU A 137 5.32 5.27 12.50
C GLU A 137 3.97 4.72 12.98
N ASP A 138 3.29 3.96 12.13
CA ASP A 138 2.03 3.29 12.46
C ASP A 138 2.22 2.24 13.57
N TYR A 139 3.33 1.49 13.54
CA TYR A 139 3.64 0.50 14.57
C TYR A 139 3.80 1.13 15.96
N ILE A 140 4.47 2.28 16.04
CA ILE A 140 4.64 2.98 17.31
C ILE A 140 3.32 3.57 17.78
N HIS A 141 2.49 4.06 16.86
CA HIS A 141 1.14 4.50 17.21
C HIS A 141 0.28 3.36 17.77
N ASP A 142 0.33 2.18 17.15
CA ASP A 142 -0.37 0.97 17.60
C ASP A 142 0.12 0.48 18.98
N LEU A 143 1.41 0.67 19.29
CA LEU A 143 1.97 0.44 20.62
C LEU A 143 1.47 1.44 21.69
N GLY A 144 0.70 2.45 21.33
CA GLY A 144 0.31 3.55 22.22
C GLY A 144 1.38 4.61 22.39
N GLY A 145 2.42 4.60 21.56
CA GLY A 145 3.40 5.66 21.48
C GLY A 145 2.85 6.90 20.77
N PHE A 146 3.49 8.05 21.02
CA PHE A 146 3.23 9.28 20.28
C PHE A 146 4.55 9.93 19.86
N GLY A 147 4.56 10.52 18.66
CA GLY A 147 5.61 11.43 18.23
C GLY A 147 5.18 12.88 18.43
N PRO A 148 6.07 13.83 18.74
CA PRO A 148 5.77 15.25 18.57
C PRO A 148 5.52 15.49 17.07
N MET A 149 4.40 16.14 16.72
CA MET A 149 4.10 16.49 15.34
C MET A 149 5.31 17.17 14.68
N GLY A 150 5.82 16.58 13.60
CA GLY A 150 6.92 17.14 12.81
C GLY A 150 8.34 16.77 13.25
N THR A 151 8.55 15.81 14.16
CA THR A 151 9.89 15.28 14.46
C THR A 151 9.95 13.76 14.33
N THR A 152 11.04 13.25 13.76
CA THR A 152 11.35 11.80 13.60
C THR A 152 11.69 11.10 14.93
N LYS A 153 11.25 11.65 16.06
CA LYS A 153 11.47 11.10 17.40
C LYS A 153 10.15 10.64 17.97
N CYS A 154 9.94 9.34 18.02
CA CYS A 154 8.81 8.76 18.72
C CYS A 154 9.18 8.42 20.16
N PHE A 155 8.25 8.65 21.09
CA PHE A 155 8.42 8.29 22.50
C PHE A 155 7.42 7.19 22.89
N LEU A 156 7.89 6.20 23.63
CA LEU A 156 7.04 5.19 24.26
C LEU A 156 6.68 5.67 25.68
N GLN A 157 5.40 5.68 26.03
CA GLN A 157 4.99 5.94 27.41
C GLN A 157 5.27 4.69 28.26
N GLY A 158 6.10 4.82 29.30
CA GLY A 158 6.28 3.77 30.30
C GLY A 158 5.02 3.56 31.16
N PRO A 159 4.88 2.40 31.84
CA PRO A 159 3.72 2.11 32.67
C PRO A 159 3.59 3.13 33.82
N ARG A 160 2.34 3.50 34.15
CA ARG A 160 1.98 4.39 35.26
C ARG A 160 2.24 3.76 36.61
#